data_AF-I3RG64-F1
#
_entry.id   AF-I3RG64-F1
#
_cell.length_a   1.000
_cell.length_b   1.000
_cell.length_c   1.000
_cell.angle_alpha   90.00
_cell.angle_beta   90.00
_cell.angle_gamma   90.00
#
_symmetry.space_group_name_H-M   'P 1'
#
loop_
_entity.id
_entity.type
_entity.pdbx_description
1 polymer ?
#
loop_
_entity_poly.entity_id
_entity_poly.type
_entity_poly.pdbx_seq_one_letter_code
_entity_poly.pdbx_strand_id
1 'polypeptide(L)'
;MNLVSIENIKLFLTIGAVLTLVSLIPGVGSLIGLIGAIIYLYGLYKWSQLVDERPLKLEIIAVIIGIFGIAIAAYGLSRVSIALIYNFSFFKILYVFLLFLYPFLVVEALLQKEVLKYFYEATGVNDFLLAGKLVLYGALLLPTVVGGFVAIGGRIVEVMAYNKMPSKVQTIKGKSITIDKQKFLVFPLASLILSYLLVSALLPSYDIVVEDGDLKFFGNIEGDEIRGVLVYEFPCVEKLCITEVRVDGRVVYSGNPREFVNGRQVVHLSMPKTAKSIEVKFWTGDVAVLHLE
;
A
#
# COMPACT_ATOMS: atom_id res chain seq x y z
N MET A 1 -12.90 2.13 43.89
CA MET A 1 -12.77 1.83 42.45
C MET A 1 -13.99 1.03 42.03
N ASN A 2 -14.69 1.46 40.99
CA ASN A 2 -15.82 0.70 40.45
C ASN A 2 -15.28 -0.37 39.51
N LEU A 3 -15.61 -1.63 39.81
CA LEU A 3 -15.27 -2.79 38.99
C LEU A 3 -16.50 -3.14 38.12
N VAL A 4 -16.28 -3.30 36.83
CA VAL A 4 -17.36 -3.65 35.88
C VAL A 4 -17.04 -4.98 35.21
N SER A 5 -18.07 -5.82 35.04
CA SER A 5 -17.95 -7.10 34.32
C SER A 5 -17.80 -6.86 32.83
N ILE A 6 -16.84 -7.54 32.19
CA ILE A 6 -16.49 -7.33 30.77
C ILE A 6 -16.45 -8.64 29.95
N GLU A 7 -17.04 -9.72 30.45
CA GLU A 7 -16.94 -11.05 29.83
C GLU A 7 -17.37 -11.08 28.35
N ASN A 8 -18.52 -10.50 28.04
CA ASN A 8 -19.00 -10.40 26.65
C ASN A 8 -18.11 -9.48 25.79
N ILE A 9 -17.56 -8.41 26.38
CA ILE A 9 -16.67 -7.48 25.66
C ILE A 9 -15.37 -8.17 25.28
N LYS A 10 -14.77 -8.88 26.25
CA LYS A 10 -13.59 -9.71 26.06
C LYS A 10 -13.80 -10.72 24.94
N LEU A 11 -14.96 -11.39 24.91
CA LEU A 11 -15.30 -12.35 23.86
C LEU A 11 -15.32 -11.68 22.47
N PHE A 12 -16.02 -10.55 22.31
CA PHE A 12 -16.07 -9.84 21.03
C PHE A 12 -14.70 -9.34 20.57
N LEU A 13 -13.91 -8.74 21.46
CA LEU A 13 -12.55 -8.28 21.13
C LEU A 13 -11.66 -9.44 20.69
N THR A 14 -11.73 -10.57 21.38
CA THR A 14 -10.94 -11.76 21.06
C THR A 14 -11.35 -12.34 19.71
N ILE A 15 -12.65 -12.57 19.47
CA ILE A 15 -13.15 -13.12 18.21
C ILE A 15 -12.83 -12.17 17.06
N GLY A 16 -13.08 -10.88 17.25
CA GLY A 16 -12.77 -9.86 16.24
C GLY A 16 -11.29 -9.87 15.87
N ALA A 17 -10.40 -9.87 16.86
CA ALA A 17 -8.95 -9.92 16.65
C ALA A 17 -8.46 -11.23 16.00
N VAL A 18 -9.08 -12.37 16.32
CA VAL A 18 -8.77 -13.66 15.66
C VAL A 18 -9.20 -13.63 14.19
N LEU A 19 -10.41 -13.14 13.90
CA LEU A 19 -10.91 -13.07 12.53
C LEU A 19 -10.09 -12.09 11.68
N THR A 20 -9.68 -10.95 12.23
CA THR A 20 -8.77 -10.03 11.53
C THR A 20 -7.39 -10.66 11.32
N LEU A 21 -6.87 -11.45 12.26
CA LEU A 21 -5.61 -12.17 12.05
C LEU A 21 -5.72 -13.23 10.93
N VAL A 22 -6.80 -14.01 10.92
CA VAL A 22 -7.07 -15.02 9.88
C VAL A 22 -7.33 -14.38 8.50
N SER A 23 -7.75 -13.11 8.47
CA SER A 23 -7.95 -12.35 7.23
C SER A 23 -6.69 -12.16 6.38
N LEU A 24 -5.50 -12.41 6.96
CA LEU A 24 -4.23 -12.35 6.23
C LEU A 24 -4.06 -13.51 5.24
N ILE A 25 -4.92 -14.53 5.28
CA ILE A 25 -4.91 -15.65 4.31
C ILE A 25 -5.46 -15.16 2.96
N PRO A 26 -4.67 -15.26 1.86
CA PRO A 26 -5.12 -14.83 0.53
C PRO A 26 -6.41 -15.53 0.08
N GLY A 27 -7.27 -14.80 -0.66
CA GLY A 27 -8.49 -15.33 -1.29
C GLY A 27 -9.76 -15.20 -0.44
N VAL A 28 -9.79 -15.79 0.75
CA VAL A 28 -11.00 -15.80 1.62
C VAL A 28 -10.94 -14.69 2.69
N GLY A 29 -9.76 -14.10 2.88
CA GLY A 29 -9.48 -13.21 3.99
C GLY A 29 -10.29 -11.92 4.03
N SER A 30 -10.68 -11.34 2.89
CA SER A 30 -11.31 -10.01 2.85
C SER A 30 -12.68 -9.96 3.55
N LEU A 31 -13.56 -10.93 3.29
CA LEU A 31 -14.87 -11.02 3.95
C LEU A 31 -14.73 -11.33 5.44
N ILE A 32 -13.85 -12.27 5.78
CA ILE A 32 -13.56 -12.64 7.17
C ILE A 32 -13.00 -11.45 7.94
N GLY A 33 -12.10 -10.69 7.32
CA GLY A 33 -11.49 -9.49 7.88
C GLY A 33 -12.51 -8.39 8.13
N LEU A 34 -13.45 -8.17 7.20
CA LEU A 34 -14.53 -7.20 7.39
C LEU A 34 -15.44 -7.59 8.58
N ILE A 35 -15.87 -8.85 8.65
CA ILE A 35 -16.68 -9.35 9.77
C ILE A 35 -15.91 -9.23 11.09
N GLY A 36 -14.63 -9.61 11.09
CA GLY A 36 -13.74 -9.49 12.24
C GLY A 36 -13.59 -8.05 12.72
N ALA A 37 -13.38 -7.11 11.80
CA ALA A 37 -13.26 -5.69 12.11
C ALA A 37 -14.56 -5.12 12.70
N ILE A 38 -15.73 -5.49 12.16
CA ILE A 38 -17.04 -5.07 12.69
C ILE A 38 -17.23 -5.59 14.12
N ILE A 39 -16.94 -6.86 14.38
CA ILE A 39 -17.05 -7.47 15.72
C ILE A 39 -16.07 -6.81 16.70
N TYR A 40 -14.83 -6.57 16.27
CA TYR A 40 -13.81 -5.89 17.08
C TYR A 40 -14.24 -4.47 17.44
N LEU A 41 -14.71 -3.67 16.48
CA LEU A 41 -15.23 -2.33 16.70
C LEU A 41 -16.46 -2.33 17.62
N TYR A 42 -17.34 -3.32 17.51
CA TYR A 42 -18.46 -3.48 18.43
C TYR A 42 -17.99 -3.78 19.87
N GLY A 43 -16.96 -4.61 20.02
CA GLY A 43 -16.28 -4.85 21.30
C GLY A 43 -15.72 -3.55 21.89
N LEU A 44 -15.03 -2.75 21.07
CA LEU A 44 -14.50 -1.44 21.46
C LEU A 44 -15.60 -0.44 21.81
N TYR A 45 -16.73 -0.46 21.11
CA TYR A 45 -17.89 0.35 21.43
C TYR A 45 -18.48 -0.01 22.80
N LYS A 46 -18.64 -1.30 23.10
CA LYS A 46 -19.10 -1.73 24.43
C LYS A 46 -18.08 -1.39 25.52
N TRP A 47 -16.79 -1.52 25.22
CA TRP A 47 -15.71 -1.08 26.09
C TRP A 47 -15.77 0.43 26.37
N SER A 48 -16.05 1.26 25.36
CA SER A 48 -16.14 2.72 25.52
C SER A 48 -17.28 3.16 26.43
N GLN A 49 -18.40 2.45 26.41
CA GLN A 49 -19.56 2.75 27.27
C GLN A 49 -19.30 2.42 28.74
N LEU A 50 -18.53 1.36 29.02
CA LEU A 50 -18.40 0.80 30.36
C LEU A 50 -17.06 1.12 31.05
N VAL A 51 -15.97 1.19 30.29
CA VAL A 51 -14.61 1.20 30.84
C VAL A 51 -13.85 2.45 30.45
N ASP A 52 -13.52 2.64 29.17
CA ASP A 52 -12.67 3.72 28.67
C ASP A 52 -12.96 4.00 27.19
N GLU A 53 -13.22 5.26 26.85
CA GLU A 53 -13.56 5.69 25.50
C GLU A 53 -12.36 5.86 24.55
N ARG A 54 -11.13 5.97 25.08
CA ARG A 54 -9.94 6.29 24.30
C ARG A 54 -9.62 5.23 23.24
N PRO A 55 -9.66 3.91 23.52
CA PRO A 55 -9.45 2.86 22.52
C PRO A 55 -10.32 3.01 21.27
N LEU A 56 -11.64 3.20 21.45
CA LEU A 56 -12.56 3.34 20.32
C LEU A 56 -12.25 4.59 19.48
N LYS A 57 -11.99 5.73 20.13
CA LYS A 57 -11.68 6.99 19.43
C LYS A 57 -10.42 6.86 18.58
N LEU A 58 -9.37 6.26 19.12
CA LEU A 58 -8.12 6.03 18.39
C LEU A 58 -8.30 5.03 17.24
N GLU A 59 -9.08 3.96 17.44
CA GLU A 59 -9.35 2.97 16.39
C GLU A 59 -10.12 3.60 15.21
N ILE A 60 -11.13 4.45 15.49
CA ILE A 60 -11.86 5.17 14.44
C ILE A 60 -10.90 6.07 13.64
N ILE A 61 -9.99 6.77 14.32
CA ILE A 61 -8.97 7.59 13.65
C ILE A 61 -8.05 6.71 12.78
N ALA A 62 -7.62 5.55 13.28
CA ALA A 62 -6.80 4.61 12.54
C ALA A 62 -7.52 4.10 11.27
N VAL A 63 -8.80 3.73 11.37
CA VAL A 63 -9.61 3.31 10.21
C VAL A 63 -9.70 4.41 9.15
N ILE A 64 -9.94 5.66 9.56
CA ILE A 64 -9.99 6.80 8.64
C ILE A 64 -8.63 6.97 7.93
N ILE A 65 -7.53 6.94 8.68
CA ILE A 65 -6.16 7.04 8.15
C ILE A 65 -5.88 5.92 7.15
N GLY A 66 -6.30 4.69 7.44
CA GLY A 66 -6.12 3.56 6.54
C GLY A 66 -6.87 3.71 5.22
N ILE A 67 -8.11 4.20 5.26
CA ILE A 67 -8.89 4.49 4.04
C ILE A 67 -8.18 5.54 3.18
N PHE A 68 -7.73 6.64 3.79
CA PHE A 68 -6.97 7.67 3.08
C PHE A 68 -5.63 7.13 2.54
N GLY A 69 -4.94 6.31 3.32
CA GLY A 69 -3.69 5.67 2.92
C GLY A 69 -3.86 4.78 1.69
N ILE A 70 -4.92 3.96 1.66
CA ILE A 70 -5.24 3.11 0.50
C ILE A 70 -5.52 3.96 -0.73
N ALA A 71 -6.31 5.04 -0.61
CA ALA A 71 -6.60 5.93 -1.72
C ALA A 71 -5.34 6.62 -2.28
N ILE A 72 -4.46 7.10 -1.40
CA ILE A 72 -3.18 7.73 -1.79
C ILE A 72 -2.24 6.70 -2.42
N ALA A 73 -2.17 5.48 -1.88
CA ALA A 73 -1.34 4.42 -2.43
C ALA A 73 -1.83 3.98 -3.81
N ALA A 74 -3.14 3.86 -4.02
CA ALA A 74 -3.73 3.55 -5.32
C ALA A 74 -3.45 4.68 -6.34
N TYR A 75 -3.61 5.94 -5.91
CA TYR A 75 -3.28 7.10 -6.75
C TYR A 75 -1.79 7.13 -7.11
N GLY A 76 -0.89 7.04 -6.13
CA GLY A 76 0.55 7.01 -6.36
C GLY A 76 0.98 5.87 -7.28
N LEU A 77 0.43 4.67 -7.07
CA LEU A 77 0.67 3.52 -7.94
C LEU A 77 0.23 3.80 -9.38
N SER A 78 -0.94 4.41 -9.59
CA SER A 78 -1.41 4.75 -10.93
C SER A 78 -0.46 5.69 -11.69
N ARG A 79 0.18 6.62 -10.97
CA ARG A 79 1.14 7.59 -11.54
C ARG A 79 2.45 6.93 -11.97
N VAL A 80 2.90 5.92 -11.22
CA VAL A 80 4.16 5.23 -11.52
C VAL A 80 3.97 3.92 -12.30
N SER A 81 2.73 3.48 -12.47
CA SER A 81 2.37 2.21 -13.11
C SER A 81 2.98 2.08 -14.51
N ILE A 82 3.03 3.18 -15.26
CA ILE A 82 3.57 3.24 -16.63
C ILE A 82 5.05 2.89 -16.66
N ALA A 83 5.83 3.49 -15.76
CA ALA A 83 7.25 3.18 -15.64
C ALA A 83 7.49 1.72 -15.23
N LEU A 84 6.54 1.11 -14.51
CA LEU A 84 6.60 -0.29 -14.10
C LEU A 84 6.19 -1.29 -15.20
N ILE A 85 5.59 -0.84 -16.31
CA ILE A 85 5.12 -1.71 -17.41
C ILE A 85 6.27 -2.50 -18.05
N TYR A 86 7.46 -1.90 -18.17
CA TYR A 86 8.62 -2.53 -18.82
C TYR A 86 9.08 -3.82 -18.13
N ASN A 87 8.87 -3.92 -16.80
CA ASN A 87 9.24 -5.08 -15.99
C ASN A 87 8.06 -5.49 -15.12
N PHE A 88 6.96 -5.85 -15.77
CA PHE A 88 5.72 -6.23 -15.09
C PHE A 88 5.94 -7.45 -14.19
N SER A 89 6.02 -7.19 -12.89
CA SER A 89 6.05 -8.21 -11.84
C SER A 89 4.98 -7.87 -10.82
N PHE A 90 4.02 -8.76 -10.63
CA PHE A 90 2.97 -8.61 -9.62
C PHE A 90 3.55 -8.31 -8.24
N PHE A 91 4.63 -9.00 -7.85
CA PHE A 91 5.31 -8.76 -6.58
C PHE A 91 5.94 -7.37 -6.49
N LYS A 92 6.48 -6.84 -7.59
CA LYS A 92 7.05 -5.48 -7.64
C LYS A 92 5.94 -4.43 -7.49
N ILE A 93 4.82 -4.61 -8.19
CA ILE A 93 3.64 -3.73 -8.09
C ILE A 93 3.09 -3.73 -6.67
N LEU A 94 2.90 -4.92 -6.08
CA LEU A 94 2.44 -5.08 -4.71
C LEU A 94 3.41 -4.42 -3.72
N TYR A 95 4.71 -4.59 -3.91
CA TYR A 95 5.71 -3.98 -3.04
C TYR A 95 5.72 -2.44 -3.16
N VAL A 96 5.65 -1.88 -4.37
CA VAL A 96 5.54 -0.42 -4.57
C VAL A 96 4.25 0.13 -3.96
N PHE A 97 3.13 -0.57 -4.10
CA PHE A 97 1.88 -0.22 -3.43
C PHE A 97 2.04 -0.18 -1.91
N LEU A 98 2.67 -1.21 -1.33
CA LEU A 98 2.97 -1.27 0.10
C LEU A 98 3.89 -0.12 0.54
N LEU A 99 4.87 0.29 -0.29
CA LEU A 99 5.72 1.43 0.01
C LEU A 99 4.95 2.76 0.03
N PHE A 100 3.98 2.97 -0.86
CA PHE A 100 3.12 4.16 -0.77
C PHE A 100 2.20 4.12 0.47
N LEU A 101 1.74 2.94 0.86
CA LEU A 101 0.88 2.76 2.04
C LEU A 101 1.67 2.84 3.36
N TYR A 102 2.98 2.56 3.33
CA TYR A 102 3.86 2.43 4.47
C TYR A 102 3.76 3.57 5.52
N PRO A 103 3.83 4.87 5.17
CA PRO A 103 3.72 5.93 6.18
C PRO A 103 2.41 5.91 6.95
N PHE A 104 1.31 5.51 6.32
CA PHE A 104 0.01 5.39 6.97
C PHE A 104 -0.03 4.20 7.94
N LEU A 105 0.55 3.05 7.55
CA LEU A 105 0.67 1.87 8.41
C LEU A 105 1.50 2.15 9.67
N VAL A 106 2.52 3.01 9.57
CA VAL A 106 3.30 3.46 10.72
C VAL A 106 2.45 4.29 11.68
N VAL A 107 1.61 5.20 11.17
CA VAL A 107 0.68 5.98 12.01
C VAL A 107 -0.35 5.07 12.66
N GLU A 108 -0.94 4.13 11.92
CA GLU A 108 -1.87 3.14 12.47
C GLU A 108 -1.22 2.31 13.58
N ALA A 109 0.02 1.85 13.39
CA ALA A 109 0.73 1.09 14.40
C ALA A 109 1.05 1.91 15.66
N LEU A 110 1.31 3.21 15.51
CA LEU A 110 1.44 4.15 16.63
C LEU A 110 0.12 4.32 17.39
N LEU A 111 -1.00 4.45 16.68
CA LEU A 111 -2.34 4.52 17.29
C LEU A 111 -2.67 3.21 18.02
N GLN A 112 -2.44 2.06 17.37
CA GLN A 112 -2.68 0.73 17.96
C GLN A 112 -1.85 0.53 19.23
N LYS A 113 -0.59 0.98 19.23
CA LYS A 113 0.24 0.92 20.43
C LYS A 113 -0.37 1.70 21.60
N GLU A 114 -0.94 2.88 21.36
CA GLU A 114 -1.62 3.65 22.41
C GLU A 114 -2.96 3.01 22.82
N VAL A 115 -3.73 2.44 21.88
CA VAL A 115 -4.93 1.64 22.17
C VAL A 115 -4.59 0.52 23.15
N LEU A 116 -3.55 -0.27 22.87
CA LEU A 116 -3.15 -1.40 23.70
C LEU A 116 -2.58 -0.94 25.06
N LYS A 117 -1.89 0.20 25.10
CA LYS A 117 -1.48 0.82 26.38
C LYS A 117 -2.69 1.20 27.24
N TYR A 118 -3.78 1.73 26.67
CA TYR A 118 -4.99 2.02 27.43
C TYR A 118 -5.69 0.76 27.93
N PHE A 119 -5.66 -0.33 27.17
CA PHE A 119 -6.07 -1.64 27.69
C PHE A 119 -5.21 -2.11 28.86
N TYR A 120 -3.89 -1.94 28.79
CA TYR A 120 -3.01 -2.23 29.92
C TYR A 120 -3.38 -1.39 31.15
N GLU A 121 -3.61 -0.08 31.01
CA GLU A 121 -3.99 0.78 32.13
C GLU A 121 -5.26 0.29 32.87
N ALA A 122 -6.24 -0.24 32.13
CA ALA A 122 -7.49 -0.73 32.70
C ALA A 122 -7.41 -2.16 33.26
N THR A 123 -6.54 -3.00 32.67
CA THR A 123 -6.51 -4.45 32.94
C THR A 123 -5.30 -4.93 33.73
N GLY A 124 -4.18 -4.19 33.71
CA GLY A 124 -2.90 -4.60 34.26
C GLY A 124 -2.17 -5.69 33.46
N VAL A 125 -2.69 -6.10 32.29
CA VAL A 125 -2.12 -7.20 31.50
C VAL A 125 -0.95 -6.70 30.64
N ASN A 126 0.29 -6.99 31.06
CA ASN A 126 1.52 -6.53 30.41
C ASN A 126 1.64 -6.93 28.93
N ASP A 127 1.00 -8.03 28.51
CA ASP A 127 1.04 -8.51 27.13
C ASP A 127 0.51 -7.48 26.13
N PHE A 128 -0.40 -6.59 26.53
CA PHE A 128 -0.82 -5.48 25.67
C PHE A 128 0.32 -4.52 25.32
N LEU A 129 1.20 -4.22 26.29
CA LEU A 129 2.36 -3.36 26.03
C LEU A 129 3.37 -4.05 25.11
N LEU A 130 3.55 -5.36 25.27
CA LEU A 130 4.41 -6.15 24.39
C LEU A 130 3.83 -6.20 22.96
N ALA A 131 2.55 -6.52 22.83
CA ALA A 131 1.84 -6.51 21.54
C ALA A 131 1.97 -5.16 20.83
N GLY A 132 1.71 -4.05 21.53
CA GLY A 132 1.83 -2.71 20.95
C GLY A 132 3.25 -2.35 20.49
N LYS A 133 4.29 -2.82 21.21
CA LYS A 133 5.68 -2.66 20.75
C LYS A 133 5.97 -3.50 19.51
N LEU A 134 5.54 -4.75 19.49
CA LEU A 134 5.74 -5.65 18.35
C LEU A 134 5.00 -5.15 17.10
N VAL A 135 3.76 -4.67 17.23
CA VAL A 135 3.01 -4.07 16.12
C VAL A 135 3.76 -2.86 15.56
N LEU A 136 4.26 -1.96 16.43
CA LEU A 136 5.04 -0.81 15.99
C LEU A 136 6.35 -1.21 15.31
N TYR A 137 7.12 -2.14 15.88
CA TYR A 137 8.37 -2.60 15.28
C TYR A 137 8.13 -3.35 13.97
N GLY A 138 7.08 -4.16 13.90
CA GLY A 138 6.67 -4.83 12.68
C GLY A 138 6.32 -3.84 11.58
N ALA A 139 5.59 -2.77 11.90
CA ALA A 139 5.31 -1.68 10.97
C ALA A 139 6.59 -0.97 10.52
N LEU A 140 7.46 -0.53 11.44
CA LEU A 140 8.72 0.17 11.09
C LEU A 140 9.68 -0.69 10.24
N LEU A 141 9.61 -2.01 10.37
CA LEU A 141 10.41 -2.96 9.60
C LEU A 141 9.67 -3.50 8.38
N LEU A 142 8.44 -3.06 8.11
CA LEU A 142 7.58 -3.58 7.04
C LEU A 142 8.20 -3.54 5.63
N PRO A 143 9.05 -2.57 5.25
CA PRO A 143 9.78 -2.64 3.98
C PRO A 143 10.62 -3.93 3.84
N THR A 144 10.96 -4.58 4.95
CA THR A 144 11.60 -5.89 4.97
C THR A 144 10.58 -6.99 5.26
N VAL A 145 10.80 -8.18 4.70
CA VAL A 145 9.97 -9.37 4.97
C VAL A 145 9.88 -9.68 6.48
N VAL A 146 10.94 -9.37 7.23
CA VAL A 146 11.01 -9.58 8.69
C VAL A 146 9.93 -8.76 9.41
N GLY A 147 9.62 -7.55 8.94
CA GLY A 147 8.60 -6.69 9.56
C GLY A 147 7.21 -7.34 9.56
N GLY A 148 6.84 -8.03 8.48
CA GLY A 148 5.57 -8.75 8.39
C GLY A 148 5.43 -9.84 9.47
N PHE A 149 6.48 -10.64 9.68
CA PHE A 149 6.47 -11.67 10.73
C PHE A 149 6.39 -11.08 12.14
N VAL A 150 7.12 -10.00 12.41
CA VAL A 150 7.06 -9.29 13.71
C VAL A 150 5.67 -8.71 13.96
N ALA A 151 5.03 -8.13 12.94
CA ALA A 151 3.67 -7.59 13.04
C ALA A 151 2.64 -8.71 13.33
N ILE A 152 2.73 -9.86 12.64
CA ILE A 152 1.90 -11.03 12.91
C ILE A 152 2.09 -11.52 14.35
N GLY A 153 3.34 -11.61 14.81
CA GLY A 153 3.65 -11.94 16.21
C GLY A 153 2.99 -10.96 17.20
N GLY A 154 3.02 -9.67 16.91
CA GLY A 154 2.32 -8.65 17.69
C GLY A 154 0.81 -8.87 17.78
N ARG A 155 0.17 -9.23 16.65
CA ARG A 155 -1.27 -9.56 16.62
C ARG A 155 -1.62 -10.84 17.37
N ILE A 156 -0.75 -11.86 17.33
CA ILE A 156 -0.93 -13.08 18.13
C ILE A 156 -0.87 -12.75 19.63
N VAL A 157 0.13 -11.97 20.06
CA VAL A 157 0.27 -11.55 21.46
C VAL A 157 -0.93 -10.69 21.90
N GLU A 158 -1.46 -9.83 21.03
CA GLU A 158 -2.68 -9.06 21.27
C GLU A 158 -3.90 -9.97 21.54
N VAL A 159 -4.14 -10.99 20.69
CA VAL A 159 -5.21 -11.97 20.90
C VAL A 159 -5.05 -12.68 22.25
N MET A 160 -3.82 -13.10 22.57
CA MET A 160 -3.52 -13.72 23.87
C MET A 160 -3.79 -12.76 25.03
N ALA A 161 -3.47 -11.48 24.89
CA ALA A 161 -3.71 -10.46 25.90
C ALA A 161 -5.20 -10.24 26.15
N TYR A 162 -6.03 -10.19 25.08
CA TYR A 162 -7.49 -10.17 25.21
C TYR A 162 -8.00 -11.38 25.99
N ASN A 163 -7.52 -12.58 25.67
CA ASN A 163 -7.92 -13.79 26.38
C ASN A 163 -7.45 -13.82 27.85
N LYS A 164 -6.39 -13.09 28.21
CA LYS A 164 -5.89 -12.96 29.59
C LYS A 164 -6.56 -11.83 30.40
N MET A 165 -7.43 -11.03 29.79
CA MET A 165 -8.14 -9.98 30.52
C MET A 165 -8.94 -10.57 31.70
N PRO A 166 -8.91 -9.92 32.88
CA PRO A 166 -9.72 -10.34 34.02
C PRO A 166 -11.21 -10.08 33.73
N SER A 167 -12.10 -10.89 34.32
CA SER A 167 -13.54 -10.75 34.08
C SER A 167 -14.13 -9.44 34.62
N LYS A 168 -13.42 -8.78 35.56
CA LYS A 168 -13.78 -7.46 36.10
C LYS A 168 -12.58 -6.51 35.99
N VAL A 169 -12.82 -5.30 35.49
CA VAL A 169 -11.78 -4.28 35.27
C VAL A 169 -12.13 -2.96 35.92
N GLN A 170 -11.11 -2.13 36.14
CA GLN A 170 -11.28 -0.79 36.68
C GLN A 170 -11.81 0.16 35.60
N THR A 171 -12.86 0.92 35.92
CA THR A 171 -13.37 1.96 35.02
C THR A 171 -12.44 3.18 34.98
N ILE A 172 -12.05 3.61 33.79
CA ILE A 172 -11.18 4.76 33.55
C ILE A 172 -11.89 5.74 32.58
N LYS A 173 -12.93 6.41 33.09
CA LYS A 173 -13.68 7.41 32.30
C LYS A 173 -13.07 8.80 32.41
N GLY A 174 -13.14 9.57 31.33
CA GLY A 174 -12.80 11.00 31.31
C GLY A 174 -11.31 11.34 31.30
N LYS A 175 -10.41 10.34 31.17
CA LYS A 175 -8.99 10.63 30.94
C LYS A 175 -8.78 11.14 29.51
N SER A 176 -7.92 12.15 29.36
CA SER A 176 -7.54 12.65 28.06
C SER A 176 -6.61 11.67 27.33
N ILE A 177 -6.64 11.72 26.00
CA ILE A 177 -5.72 11.00 25.14
C ILE A 177 -4.35 11.69 25.24
N THR A 178 -3.32 10.95 25.67
CA THR A 178 -1.95 11.46 25.76
C THR A 178 -1.11 10.90 24.62
N ILE A 179 -0.98 11.68 23.56
CA ILE A 179 -0.17 11.30 22.39
C ILE A 179 1.20 11.96 22.48
N ASP A 180 2.25 11.15 22.29
CA ASP A 180 3.60 11.63 22.09
C ASP A 180 3.73 12.26 20.69
N LYS A 181 3.50 13.58 20.63
CA LYS A 181 3.52 14.34 19.37
C LYS A 181 4.82 14.18 18.59
N GLN A 182 5.96 14.00 19.28
CA GLN A 182 7.25 13.85 18.63
C GLN A 182 7.31 12.53 17.85
N LYS A 183 6.87 11.41 18.44
CA LYS A 183 6.83 10.12 17.75
C LYS A 183 5.88 10.12 16.55
N PHE A 184 4.72 10.75 16.72
CA PHE A 184 3.70 10.88 15.67
C PHE A 184 4.11 11.80 14.52
N LEU A 185 5.12 12.65 14.70
CA LEU A 185 5.70 13.44 13.63
C LEU A 185 6.91 12.74 12.99
N VAL A 186 7.84 12.25 13.80
CA VAL A 186 9.14 11.75 13.34
C VAL A 186 9.01 10.44 12.57
N PHE A 187 8.25 9.46 13.08
CA PHE A 187 8.19 8.15 12.43
C PHE A 187 7.46 8.19 11.08
N PRO A 188 6.30 8.86 10.91
CA PRO A 188 5.65 8.96 9.61
C PRO A 188 6.47 9.76 8.58
N LEU A 189 7.20 10.78 9.02
CA LEU A 189 8.08 11.54 8.13
C LEU A 189 9.27 10.69 7.67
N ALA A 190 9.89 9.96 8.60
CA ALA A 190 10.99 9.06 8.28
C ALA A 190 10.55 7.92 7.35
N SER A 191 9.37 7.33 7.58
CA SER A 191 8.82 6.31 6.70
C SER A 191 8.45 6.86 5.33
N LEU A 192 7.95 8.09 5.23
CA LEU A 192 7.69 8.75 3.95
C LEU A 192 8.98 8.99 3.14
N ILE A 193 10.05 9.47 3.80
CA ILE A 193 11.37 9.64 3.17
C ILE A 193 11.91 8.28 2.70
N LEU A 194 11.83 7.25 3.54
CA LEU A 194 12.28 5.91 3.19
C LEU A 194 11.46 5.31 2.05
N SER A 195 10.14 5.47 2.05
CA SER A 195 9.26 5.06 0.95
C SER A 195 9.67 5.73 -0.36
N TYR A 196 9.90 7.04 -0.33
CA TYR A 196 10.34 7.78 -1.52
C TYR A 196 11.66 7.22 -2.07
N LEU A 197 12.68 7.07 -1.21
CA LEU A 197 13.98 6.53 -1.61
C LEU A 197 13.87 5.12 -2.20
N LEU A 198 13.09 4.24 -1.57
CA LEU A 198 12.90 2.86 -2.05
C LEU A 198 12.10 2.81 -3.34
N VAL A 199 11.05 3.61 -3.49
CA VAL A 199 10.28 3.70 -4.74
C VAL A 199 11.18 4.22 -5.86
N SER A 200 11.93 5.30 -5.62
CA SER A 200 12.88 5.85 -6.61
C SER A 200 13.94 4.84 -7.04
N ALA A 201 14.42 3.99 -6.12
CA ALA A 201 15.39 2.93 -6.45
C ALA A 201 14.76 1.76 -7.24
N LEU A 202 13.46 1.54 -7.12
CA LEU A 202 12.73 0.47 -7.82
C LEU A 202 12.22 0.88 -9.20
N LEU A 203 11.95 2.16 -9.40
CA LEU A 203 11.51 2.68 -10.68
C LEU A 203 12.68 2.64 -11.66
N PRO A 204 12.50 2.07 -12.86
CA PRO A 204 13.54 2.13 -13.88
C PRO A 204 13.81 3.60 -14.22
N SER A 205 15.09 3.98 -14.25
CA SER A 205 15.51 5.21 -14.92
C SER A 205 15.46 4.98 -16.42
N TYR A 206 14.93 5.94 -17.16
CA TYR A 206 14.98 5.97 -18.62
C TYR A 206 15.89 7.14 -19.03
N ASP A 207 16.84 6.87 -19.91
CA ASP A 207 17.73 7.92 -20.45
C ASP A 207 16.96 8.89 -21.36
N ILE A 208 15.96 8.37 -22.07
CA ILE A 208 15.16 9.11 -23.04
C ILE A 208 13.69 8.91 -22.71
N VAL A 209 12.97 10.00 -22.48
CA VAL A 209 11.52 10.03 -22.33
C VAL A 209 10.96 11.08 -23.29
N VAL A 210 10.19 10.64 -24.28
CA VAL A 210 9.53 11.54 -25.25
C VAL A 210 8.04 11.29 -25.21
N GLU A 211 7.26 12.37 -25.09
CA GLU A 211 5.80 12.32 -25.01
C GLU A 211 5.19 13.23 -26.09
N ASP A 212 4.22 12.72 -26.86
CA ASP A 212 3.38 13.49 -27.78
C ASP A 212 1.93 13.00 -27.66
N GLY A 213 1.09 13.79 -26.99
CA GLY A 213 -0.29 13.41 -26.67
C GLY A 213 -0.38 12.10 -25.88
N ASP A 214 -1.09 11.12 -26.43
CA ASP A 214 -1.28 9.79 -25.84
C ASP A 214 -0.13 8.81 -26.12
N LEU A 215 0.89 9.24 -26.86
CA LEU A 215 2.01 8.42 -27.27
C LEU A 215 3.26 8.76 -26.44
N LYS A 216 3.87 7.73 -25.84
CA LYS A 216 5.07 7.88 -25.01
C LYS A 216 6.13 6.88 -25.38
N PHE A 217 7.37 7.34 -25.49
CA PHE A 217 8.53 6.50 -25.68
C PHE A 217 9.45 6.58 -24.46
N PHE A 218 9.81 5.42 -23.91
CA PHE A 218 10.75 5.26 -22.81
C PHE A 218 11.95 4.43 -23.29
N GLY A 219 13.14 5.02 -23.34
CA GLY A 219 14.35 4.38 -23.88
C GLY A 219 15.54 4.44 -22.94
N ASN A 220 16.36 3.38 -22.98
CA ASN A 220 17.67 3.29 -22.34
C ASN A 220 18.76 3.12 -23.39
N ILE A 221 19.88 3.81 -23.21
CA ILE A 221 21.04 3.75 -24.09
C ILE A 221 21.91 2.55 -23.66
N GLU A 222 21.92 1.51 -24.48
CA GLU A 222 22.73 0.30 -24.29
C GLU A 222 23.81 0.22 -25.39
N GLY A 223 24.96 0.86 -25.15
CA GLY A 223 26.03 0.95 -26.14
C GLY A 223 25.66 1.89 -27.31
N ASP A 224 25.60 1.35 -28.53
CA ASP A 224 25.26 2.09 -29.75
C ASP A 224 23.76 2.02 -30.09
N GLU A 225 22.95 1.34 -29.27
CA GLU A 225 21.50 1.20 -29.44
C GLU A 225 20.73 1.90 -28.30
N ILE A 226 19.55 2.42 -28.64
CA ILE A 226 18.49 2.80 -27.70
C ILE A 226 17.49 1.65 -27.70
N ARG A 227 17.37 0.98 -26.55
CA ARG A 227 16.31 -0.01 -26.31
C ARG A 227 15.21 0.63 -25.51
N GLY A 228 13.99 0.56 -26.03
CA GLY A 228 12.88 1.24 -25.40
C GLY A 228 11.54 0.59 -25.68
N VAL A 229 10.53 1.23 -25.11
CA VAL A 229 9.14 0.84 -25.23
C VAL A 229 8.33 2.06 -25.62
N LEU A 230 7.55 1.89 -26.66
CA LEU A 230 6.53 2.82 -27.09
C LEU A 230 5.18 2.39 -26.49
N VAL A 231 4.51 3.29 -25.79
CA VAL A 231 3.23 3.08 -25.12
C VAL A 231 2.20 4.03 -25.72
N TYR A 232 1.04 3.49 -26.09
CA TYR A 232 -0.13 4.30 -26.44
C TYR A 232 -1.16 4.22 -25.31
N GLU A 233 -1.46 5.36 -24.67
CA GLU A 233 -2.26 5.42 -23.45
C GLU A 233 -3.79 5.33 -23.69
N PHE A 234 -4.27 5.67 -24.88
CA PHE A 234 -5.70 5.68 -25.19
C PHE A 234 -6.26 4.26 -25.36
N PRO A 235 -7.45 3.94 -24.81
CA PRO A 235 -8.04 2.61 -24.92
C PRO A 235 -8.26 2.22 -26.39
N CYS A 236 -7.66 1.11 -26.79
CA CYS A 236 -7.84 0.55 -28.12
C CYS A 236 -9.21 -0.15 -28.22
N VAL A 237 -10.15 0.49 -28.92
CA VAL A 237 -11.48 -0.07 -29.16
C VAL A 237 -11.40 -1.30 -30.07
N GLU A 238 -10.46 -1.28 -31.03
CA GLU A 238 -10.07 -2.44 -31.83
C GLU A 238 -8.78 -3.07 -31.28
N LYS A 239 -8.46 -4.32 -31.66
CA LYS A 239 -7.27 -5.05 -31.16
C LYS A 239 -5.92 -4.43 -31.57
N LEU A 240 -5.91 -3.26 -32.20
CA LEU A 240 -4.80 -2.64 -32.91
C LEU A 240 -4.96 -1.11 -32.89
N CYS A 241 -4.17 -0.41 -32.08
CA CYS A 241 -4.02 1.04 -32.18
C CYS A 241 -2.85 1.43 -33.09
N ILE A 242 -1.64 0.94 -32.77
CA ILE A 242 -0.42 1.16 -33.54
C ILE A 242 -0.31 0.04 -34.57
N THR A 243 -0.25 0.42 -35.84
CA THR A 243 -0.13 -0.52 -36.98
C THR A 243 1.29 -0.62 -37.50
N GLU A 244 2.04 0.49 -37.44
CA GLU A 244 3.38 0.59 -37.98
C GLU A 244 4.19 1.59 -37.16
N VAL A 245 5.45 1.28 -36.90
CA VAL A 245 6.42 2.22 -36.32
C VAL A 245 7.63 2.30 -37.24
N ARG A 246 8.02 3.53 -37.57
CA ARG A 246 9.23 3.83 -38.34
C ARG A 246 10.21 4.60 -37.47
N VAL A 247 11.48 4.30 -37.63
CA VAL A 247 12.57 5.10 -37.06
C VAL A 247 13.38 5.67 -38.22
N ASP A 248 13.49 7.00 -38.27
CA ASP A 248 14.13 7.74 -39.38
C ASP A 248 13.68 7.25 -40.77
N GLY A 249 12.36 7.04 -40.94
CA GLY A 249 11.73 6.58 -42.18
C GLY A 249 11.86 5.07 -42.47
N ARG A 250 12.58 4.29 -41.64
CA ARG A 250 12.67 2.83 -41.78
C ARG A 250 11.66 2.13 -40.90
N VAL A 251 10.85 1.24 -41.47
CA VAL A 251 9.89 0.42 -40.72
C VAL A 251 10.64 -0.53 -39.80
N VAL A 252 10.53 -0.30 -38.48
CA VAL A 252 11.11 -1.17 -37.43
C VAL A 252 10.08 -2.11 -36.84
N TYR A 253 8.80 -1.78 -36.99
CA TYR A 253 7.68 -2.59 -36.55
C TYR A 253 6.51 -2.43 -37.53
N SER A 254 5.91 -3.54 -37.92
CA SER A 254 4.69 -3.57 -38.75
C SER A 254 3.88 -4.80 -38.39
N GLY A 255 2.58 -4.61 -38.14
CA GLY A 255 1.64 -5.70 -37.91
C GLY A 255 0.96 -5.67 -36.54
N ASN A 256 0.44 -6.83 -36.13
CA ASN A 256 -0.40 -6.95 -34.94
C ASN A 256 0.41 -6.98 -33.64
N PRO A 257 0.21 -6.03 -32.72
CA PRO A 257 0.83 -6.08 -31.41
C PRO A 257 0.32 -7.32 -30.71
N ARG A 258 1.22 -8.10 -30.12
CA ARG A 258 0.82 -9.22 -29.27
C ARG A 258 0.74 -8.85 -27.81
N GLU A 259 1.14 -7.62 -27.45
CA GLU A 259 1.31 -7.23 -26.05
C GLU A 259 0.46 -6.01 -25.69
N PHE A 260 -0.49 -6.25 -24.79
CA PHE A 260 -1.32 -5.24 -24.15
C PHE A 260 -1.08 -5.31 -22.65
N VAL A 261 -0.78 -4.16 -22.04
CA VAL A 261 -0.61 -4.05 -20.59
C VAL A 261 -1.63 -3.08 -20.06
N ASN A 262 -2.56 -3.56 -19.23
CA ASN A 262 -3.68 -2.78 -18.67
C ASN A 262 -4.52 -2.05 -19.75
N GLY A 263 -4.77 -2.70 -20.89
CA GLY A 263 -5.56 -2.13 -21.99
C GLY A 263 -4.81 -1.14 -22.88
N ARG A 264 -3.51 -0.96 -22.66
CA ARG A 264 -2.63 -0.11 -23.46
C ARG A 264 -1.77 -0.96 -24.38
N GLN A 265 -1.60 -0.52 -25.62
CA GLN A 265 -0.72 -1.19 -26.57
C GLN A 265 0.73 -0.80 -26.29
N VAL A 266 1.61 -1.81 -26.27
CA VAL A 266 3.04 -1.65 -25.98
C VAL A 266 3.83 -2.21 -27.16
N VAL A 267 4.81 -1.45 -27.65
CA VAL A 267 5.72 -1.89 -28.73
C VAL A 267 7.16 -1.73 -28.25
N HIS A 268 7.88 -2.86 -28.16
CA HIS A 268 9.30 -2.87 -27.86
C HIS A 268 10.10 -2.49 -29.11
N LEU A 269 11.02 -1.54 -28.98
CA LEU A 269 11.83 -1.02 -30.07
C LEU A 269 13.32 -1.10 -29.70
N SER A 270 14.15 -1.45 -30.68
CA SER A 270 15.59 -1.21 -30.63
C SER A 270 15.96 -0.34 -31.84
N MET A 271 16.72 0.74 -31.61
CA MET A 271 17.14 1.63 -32.67
C MET A 271 18.54 2.19 -32.43
N PRO A 272 19.26 2.67 -33.47
CA PRO A 272 20.56 3.29 -33.28
C PRO A 272 20.48 4.53 -32.38
N LYS A 273 21.52 4.79 -31.58
CA LYS A 273 21.62 6.01 -30.76
C LYS A 273 21.57 7.31 -31.58
N THR A 274 21.85 7.25 -32.87
CA THR A 274 21.76 8.39 -33.80
C THR A 274 20.35 8.65 -34.32
N ALA A 275 19.35 7.86 -33.92
CA ALA A 275 17.97 8.03 -34.35
C ALA A 275 17.43 9.41 -33.93
N LYS A 276 16.67 10.06 -34.81
CA LYS A 276 16.14 11.42 -34.59
C LYS A 276 14.62 11.48 -34.48
N SER A 277 13.92 10.55 -35.11
CA SER A 277 12.47 10.51 -35.03
C SER A 277 11.89 9.09 -35.02
N ILE A 278 10.77 8.97 -34.32
CA ILE A 278 9.91 7.79 -34.31
C ILE A 278 8.57 8.20 -34.90
N GLU A 279 8.22 7.69 -36.07
CA GLU A 279 6.89 7.88 -36.68
C GLU A 279 6.01 6.70 -36.32
N VAL A 280 4.81 6.98 -35.81
CA VAL A 280 3.87 5.97 -35.34
C VAL A 280 2.58 6.14 -36.12
N LYS A 281 2.22 5.11 -36.90
CA LYS A 281 1.01 5.08 -37.70
C LYS A 281 -0.10 4.33 -36.96
N PHE A 282 -1.22 5.00 -36.78
CA PHE A 282 -2.39 4.42 -36.14
C PHE A 282 -3.31 3.73 -37.16
N TRP A 283 -4.19 2.86 -36.66
CA TRP A 283 -5.22 2.19 -37.47
C TRP A 283 -6.19 3.16 -38.15
N THR A 284 -6.41 4.34 -37.54
CA THR A 284 -7.19 5.44 -38.12
C THR A 284 -6.55 6.05 -39.38
N GLY A 285 -5.26 5.75 -39.61
CA GLY A 285 -4.45 6.37 -40.66
C GLY A 285 -3.66 7.59 -40.19
N ASP A 286 -3.92 8.08 -38.97
CA ASP A 286 -3.18 9.19 -38.36
C ASP A 286 -1.71 8.80 -38.12
N VAL A 287 -0.82 9.78 -38.17
CA VAL A 287 0.61 9.61 -37.94
C VAL A 287 1.06 10.59 -36.87
N ALA A 288 1.61 10.09 -35.77
CA ALA A 288 2.32 10.89 -34.77
C ALA A 288 3.83 10.76 -34.98
N VAL A 289 4.57 11.81 -34.64
CA VAL A 289 6.03 11.85 -34.79
C VAL A 289 6.66 12.29 -33.48
N LEU A 290 7.37 11.38 -32.83
CA LEU A 290 8.19 11.69 -31.66
C LEU A 290 9.58 12.12 -32.12
N HIS A 291 10.01 13.30 -31.74
CA HIS A 291 11.38 13.78 -31.97
C HIS A 291 12.27 13.40 -30.79
N LEU A 292 13.38 12.71 -31.08
CA LEU A 292 14.39 12.33 -30.10
C LEU A 292 15.43 13.46 -30.03
N GLU A 293 15.62 14.03 -28.83
CA GLU A 293 16.65 15.06 -28.55
C GLU A 293 17.99 14.43 -28.14
#